data_AF-A0A5J5KAJ4-F1
#
_entry.id   AF-A0A5J5KAJ4-F1
#
_cell.length_a   1.000
_cell.length_b   1.000
_cell.length_c   1.000
_cell.angle_alpha   90.00
_cell.angle_beta   90.00
_cell.angle_gamma   90.00
#
_symmetry.space_group_name_H-M   'P 1'
#
loop_
_entity.id
_entity.type
_entity.pdbx_description
1 polymer ?
#
loop_
_entity_poly.entity_id
_entity_poly.type
_entity_poly.pdbx_seq_one_letter_code
_entity_poly.pdbx_strand_id
1 'polypeptide(L)'
;MGGKTMLALVREHAGIMETSLDQVCALFGGHRVWVGSTARAFGEELNGRRRMKATIQHLVAELEAELRATPARISRATPSGRPLV
;
A
#
# COMPACT_ATOMS: atom_id res chain seq x y z
N MET A 1 -8.26 4.90 19.44
CA MET A 1 -7.44 6.01 18.90
C MET A 1 -6.19 5.51 18.13
N GLY A 2 -6.16 4.26 17.61
CA GLY A 2 -4.96 3.66 17.00
C GLY A 2 -4.99 3.46 15.47
N GLY A 3 -6.16 3.44 14.83
CA GLY A 3 -6.26 3.15 13.38
C GLY A 3 -5.69 4.25 12.47
N LYS A 4 -5.85 5.53 12.84
CA LYS A 4 -5.29 6.66 12.07
C LYS A 4 -3.75 6.66 12.06
N THR A 5 -3.14 6.26 13.17
CA THR A 5 -1.68 6.22 13.33
C THR A 5 -1.07 5.05 12.54
N MET A 6 -1.74 3.90 12.53
CA MET A 6 -1.30 2.73 11.74
C MET A 6 -1.38 3.00 10.24
N LEU A 7 -2.45 3.64 9.75
CA LEU A 7 -2.57 4.00 8.35
C LEU A 7 -1.47 4.97 7.90
N ALA A 8 -1.09 5.92 8.75
CA ALA A 8 0.02 6.83 8.46
C ALA A 8 1.35 6.07 8.27
N LEU A 9 1.63 5.09 9.13
CA LEU A 9 2.82 4.24 9.02
C LEU A 9 2.80 3.38 7.74
N VAL A 10 1.64 2.83 7.37
CA VAL A 10 1.49 2.04 6.14
C VAL A 10 1.74 2.92 4.91
N ARG A 11 1.23 4.16 4.89
CA ARG A 11 1.48 5.12 3.80
C ARG A 11 2.95 5.51 3.69
N GLU A 12 3.61 5.71 4.83
CA GLU A 12 5.04 6.02 4.87
C GLU A 12 5.88 4.86 4.29
N HIS A 13 5.62 3.62 4.72
CA HIS A 13 6.30 2.44 4.19
C HIS A 13 5.99 2.21 2.71
N ALA A 14 4.75 2.44 2.28
CA ALA A 14 4.36 2.41 0.87
C ALA A 14 5.18 3.41 0.04
N GLY A 15 5.35 4.64 0.54
CA GLY A 15 6.20 5.64 -0.08
C GLY A 15 7.65 5.18 -0.24
N ILE A 16 8.24 4.64 0.82
CA ILE A 16 9.61 4.10 0.80
C ILE A 16 9.74 2.98 -0.24
N MET A 17 8.79 2.05 -0.27
CA MET A 17 8.79 0.96 -1.25
C MET A 17 8.68 1.49 -2.69
N GLU A 18 7.80 2.45 -2.93
CA GLU A 18 7.63 3.06 -4.25
C GLU A 18 8.90 3.76 -4.76
N THR A 19 9.68 4.38 -3.87
CA THR A 19 10.85 5.21 -4.23
C THR A 19 12.20 4.51 -4.08
N SER A 20 12.28 3.40 -3.34
CA SER A 20 13.54 2.67 -3.04
C SER A 20 14.39 2.30 -4.26
N LEU A 21 13.76 2.16 -5.43
CA LEU A 21 14.42 1.79 -6.68
C LEU A 21 14.58 2.96 -7.66
N ASP A 22 14.16 4.18 -7.30
CA ASP A 22 14.24 5.36 -8.18
C ASP A 22 15.69 5.69 -8.56
N GLN A 23 16.62 5.59 -7.60
CA GLN A 23 18.03 5.86 -7.84
C GLN A 23 18.65 4.85 -8.83
N VAL A 24 18.30 3.57 -8.68
CA VAL A 24 18.73 2.50 -9.60
C VAL A 24 18.12 2.74 -10.99
N CYS A 25 16.83 3.07 -11.07
CA CYS A 25 16.18 3.39 -12.35
C CYS A 25 16.80 4.61 -13.04
N ALA A 26 17.15 5.66 -12.29
CA ALA A 26 17.80 6.84 -12.83
C ALA A 26 19.20 6.53 -13.40
N LEU A 27 19.95 5.65 -12.73
CA LEU A 27 21.26 5.17 -13.20
C LEU A 27 21.15 4.40 -14.53
N PHE A 28 20.12 3.57 -14.70
CA PHE A 28 19.96 2.74 -15.89
C PHE A 28 19.16 3.40 -17.03
N GLY A 29 18.28 4.35 -16.73
CA GLY A 29 17.41 5.01 -17.72
C GLY A 29 18.09 6.07 -18.60
N GLY A 30 19.27 6.54 -18.22
CA GLY A 30 20.00 7.62 -18.92
C GLY A 30 20.99 7.17 -20.00
N HIS A 31 21.25 5.86 -20.14
CA HIS A 31 22.28 5.36 -21.06
C HIS A 31 21.70 4.89 -22.41
N ARG A 32 22.37 5.29 -23.50
CA ARG A 32 21.93 5.10 -24.89
C ARG A 32 21.71 3.63 -25.26
N VAL A 33 20.53 3.39 -25.85
CA VAL A 33 20.07 2.19 -26.57
C VAL A 33 20.58 0.86 -26.01
N TRP A 34 19.84 0.31 -25.06
CA TRP A 34 19.98 -1.09 -24.67
C TRP A 34 19.22 -1.92 -25.71
N VAL A 35 19.93 -2.78 -26.44
CA VAL A 35 19.35 -3.77 -27.37
C VAL A 35 19.79 -5.17 -26.94
N GLY A 36 18.91 -6.16 -27.10
CA GLY A 36 19.18 -7.55 -26.74
C GLY A 36 18.47 -8.02 -25.46
N SER A 37 18.81 -9.22 -25.00
CA SER A 37 18.17 -9.89 -23.85
C SER A 37 18.21 -9.06 -22.56
N THR A 38 19.28 -8.30 -22.35
CA THR A 38 19.45 -7.43 -21.18
C THR A 38 18.44 -6.27 -21.18
N ALA A 39 18.18 -5.67 -22.34
CA ALA A 39 17.18 -4.60 -22.48
C ALA A 39 15.77 -5.11 -22.20
N ARG A 40 15.45 -6.32 -22.68
CA ARG A 40 14.18 -6.98 -22.42
C ARG A 40 13.99 -7.29 -20.95
N ALA A 41 15.00 -7.87 -20.29
CA ALA A 41 14.96 -8.16 -18.86
C ALA A 41 14.75 -6.89 -18.03
N PHE A 42 15.42 -5.79 -18.39
CA PHE A 42 15.21 -4.49 -17.75
C PHE A 42 13.79 -3.94 -17.97
N GLY A 43 13.24 -4.08 -19.17
CA GLY A 43 11.84 -3.71 -19.46
C GLY A 43 10.82 -4.51 -18.65
N GLU A 44 11.06 -5.82 -18.49
CA GLU A 44 10.23 -6.68 -17.64
C GLU A 44 10.31 -6.29 -16.16
N GLU A 45 11.49 -5.92 -15.67
CA GLU A 45 11.70 -5.42 -14.31
C GLU A 45 10.92 -4.12 -14.07
N LEU A 46 10.96 -3.19 -15.03
CA LEU A 46 10.18 -1.94 -14.99
C LEU A 46 8.67 -2.18 -15.01
N ASN A 47 8.20 -3.16 -15.79
CA ASN A 47 6.78 -3.57 -15.79
C ASN A 47 6.38 -4.24 -14.47
N GLY A 48 7.27 -5.06 -13.89
CA GLY A 48 7.13 -5.61 -12.53
C GLY A 48 6.92 -4.51 -11.49
N ARG A 49 7.74 -3.45 -11.55
CA ARG A 49 7.59 -2.27 -10.68
C ARG A 49 6.25 -1.56 -10.83
N ARG A 50 5.80 -1.31 -12.07
CA ARG A 50 4.49 -0.67 -12.31
C ARG A 50 3.36 -1.47 -11.68
N ARG A 51 3.41 -2.80 -11.79
CA ARG A 51 2.44 -3.70 -11.15
C ARG A 51 2.54 -3.61 -9.63
N MET A 52 3.74 -3.69 -9.06
CA MET A 52 3.94 -3.59 -7.62
C MET A 52 3.43 -2.27 -7.03
N LYS A 53 3.71 -1.14 -7.69
CA LYS A 53 3.19 0.17 -7.30
C LYS A 53 1.66 0.19 -7.32
N ALA A 54 1.04 -0.31 -8.39
CA ALA A 54 -0.41 -0.39 -8.47
C ALA A 54 -1.00 -1.28 -7.35
N THR A 55 -0.37 -2.41 -7.02
CA THR A 55 -0.79 -3.29 -5.92
C THR A 55 -0.70 -2.60 -4.56
N ILE A 56 0.41 -1.90 -4.27
CA ILE A 56 0.59 -1.17 -3.01
C ILE A 56 -0.47 -0.08 -2.87
N GLN A 57 -0.72 0.69 -3.93
CA GLN A 57 -1.75 1.73 -3.94
C GLN A 57 -3.16 1.16 -3.73
N HIS A 58 -3.44 0.02 -4.34
CA HIS A 58 -4.72 -0.67 -4.16
C HIS A 58 -4.92 -1.13 -2.72
N LEU A 59 -3.92 -1.77 -2.10
CA LEU A 59 -3.98 -2.21 -0.70
C LEU A 59 -4.19 -1.05 0.28
N VAL A 60 -3.52 0.09 0.07
CA VAL A 60 -3.73 1.29 0.89
C VAL A 60 -5.17 1.79 0.75
N ALA A 61 -5.70 1.82 -0.47
CA ALA A 61 -7.08 2.25 -0.70
C ALA A 61 -8.12 1.31 -0.06
N GLU A 62 -7.89 -0.01 -0.08
CA GLU A 62 -8.75 -0.98 0.60
C GLU A 62 -8.73 -0.79 2.12
N LEU A 63 -7.54 -0.65 2.71
CA LEU A 63 -7.39 -0.39 4.15
C LEU A 63 -8.11 0.91 4.58
N GLU A 64 -8.03 1.94 3.75
CA GLU A 64 -8.74 3.20 3.99
C GLU A 64 -10.26 3.06 3.89
N ALA A 65 -10.74 2.27 2.94
CA ALA A 65 -12.16 1.97 2.78
C ALA A 65 -12.69 1.18 3.98
N GLU A 66 -11.95 0.18 4.44
CA GLU A 66 -12.29 -0.63 5.61
C GLU A 66 -12.31 0.21 6.89
N LEU A 67 -11.30 1.06 7.09
CA LEU A 67 -11.24 1.99 8.23
C LEU A 67 -12.42 2.98 8.22
N ARG A 68 -12.89 3.41 7.04
CA ARG A 68 -14.05 4.30 6.91
C ARG A 68 -15.36 3.56 7.16
N ALA A 69 -15.47 2.31 6.73
CA ALA A 69 -16.65 1.47 6.91
C ALA A 69 -16.80 0.97 8.35
N THR A 70 -15.72 0.90 9.12
CA THR A 70 -15.73 0.44 10.51
C THR A 70 -16.27 1.53 11.46
N PRO A 71 -17.39 1.30 12.17
CA PRO A 71 -17.90 2.25 13.15
C PRO A 71 -16.90 2.48 14.29
N ALA A 72 -16.61 3.75 14.61
CA ALA A 72 -15.59 4.13 15.59
C ALA A 72 -15.88 3.65 17.05
N ARG A 73 -17.11 3.23 17.33
CA ARG A 73 -17.54 2.57 18.56
C ARG A 73 -18.53 1.49 18.20
N ILE A 74 -18.19 0.23 18.45
CA ILE A 74 -19.22 -0.75 18.77
C ILE A 74 -19.73 -0.32 20.14
N SER A 75 -20.90 0.33 20.20
CA SER A 75 -21.63 0.46 21.46
C SER A 75 -21.83 -0.95 21.97
N ARG A 76 -21.14 -1.32 23.04
CA ARG A 76 -21.42 -2.53 23.80
C ARG A 76 -22.87 -2.37 24.25
N ALA A 77 -23.80 -2.95 23.51
CA ALA A 77 -25.18 -3.08 23.94
C ALA A 77 -25.08 -3.76 25.31
N THR A 78 -25.32 -2.96 26.35
CA THR A 78 -25.40 -3.47 27.70
C THR A 78 -26.71 -4.23 27.70
N PRO A 79 -26.74 -5.56 27.93
CA PRO A 79 -28.02 -6.21 28.15
C PRO A 79 -28.59 -5.57 29.41
N SER A 80 -29.52 -4.62 29.25
CA SER A 80 -30.22 -4.04 30.38
C SER A 80 -30.96 -5.18 31.04
N GLY A 81 -30.56 -5.48 32.26
CA GLY A 81 -31.09 -6.59 33.03
C GLY A 81 -32.61 -6.58 33.05
N ARG A 82 -33.18 -7.78 32.97
CA ARG A 82 -34.54 -8.04 33.42
C ARG A 82 -34.43 -9.08 34.53
N PRO A 83 -34.59 -8.71 35.81
CA PRO A 83 -34.84 -9.71 36.83
C PRO A 83 -36.29 -10.16 36.63
N LEU A 84 -36.48 -11.43 36.25
CA LEU A 84 -37.77 -12.09 36.42
C LEU A 84 -37.71 -12.84 37.74
N VAL A 85 -38.48 -12.30 38.68
CA VAL A 85 -38.94 -12.95 39.91
C VAL A 85 -39.73 -14.20 39.55
#